data_AF-A0A5D0TYL2-F1
#
_entry.id   AF-A0A5D0TYL2-F1
#
_cell.length_a   1.000
_cell.length_b   1.000
_cell.length_c   1.000
_cell.angle_alpha   90.00
_cell.angle_beta   90.00
_cell.angle_gamma   90.00
#
_symmetry.space_group_name_H-M   'P 1'
#
loop_
_entity.id
_entity.type
_entity.pdbx_description
1 polymer ?
#
loop_
_entity_poly.entity_id
_entity_poly.type
_entity_poly.pdbx_seq_one_letter_code
_entity_poly.pdbx_strand_id
1 'polypeptide(L)'
;MKHSTALTVALGAALVLPALTATTAAAASAPDGLSFEVATVNGSGCPAGTVSVALSNDDDGDDFLLTVRTSAMRAEGTGGSPQTAFRKNCQISLKTHVPEEKTFAVRQVDYYGAAQLEPGASGTLKETRYFQGMATAPAETKTFSGPYSGAWAHSSQRFSDLLFRPCGEDRNFNIIQEVQAERGTSDPSKAISTGIEGTGRTVYHLDLKNCFWR
;
A
#
# COMPACT_ATOMS: atom_id res chain seq x y z
N MET A 1 -47.30 -3.55 -66.69
CA MET A 1 -46.28 -2.69 -66.08
C MET A 1 -46.60 -2.53 -64.59
N LYS A 2 -45.87 -3.21 -63.71
CA LYS A 2 -45.75 -2.92 -62.27
C LYS A 2 -44.60 -3.80 -61.77
N HIS A 3 -43.45 -3.18 -61.51
CA HIS A 3 -42.21 -3.81 -61.08
C HIS A 3 -42.28 -4.10 -59.59
N SER A 4 -42.00 -5.35 -59.18
CA SER A 4 -41.73 -5.72 -57.79
C SER A 4 -40.25 -5.51 -57.49
N THR A 5 -39.94 -4.60 -56.59
CA THR A 5 -38.57 -4.37 -56.08
C THR A 5 -38.40 -5.15 -54.78
N ALA A 6 -37.50 -6.13 -54.78
CA ALA A 6 -37.11 -6.87 -53.57
C ALA A 6 -36.09 -6.05 -52.77
N LEU A 7 -36.32 -5.86 -51.46
CA LEU A 7 -35.35 -5.28 -50.53
C LEU A 7 -34.49 -6.42 -49.96
N THR A 8 -33.19 -6.37 -50.24
CA THR A 8 -32.18 -7.24 -49.62
C THR A 8 -31.70 -6.59 -48.32
N VAL A 9 -31.91 -7.25 -47.18
CA VAL A 9 -31.39 -6.82 -45.88
C VAL A 9 -30.01 -7.44 -45.68
N ALA A 10 -28.95 -6.63 -45.63
CA ALA A 10 -27.61 -7.05 -45.28
C ALA A 10 -27.41 -6.96 -43.75
N LEU A 11 -27.23 -8.09 -43.07
CA LEU A 11 -26.81 -8.14 -41.67
C LEU A 11 -25.29 -7.95 -41.60
N GLY A 12 -24.85 -6.75 -41.21
CA GLY A 12 -23.45 -6.49 -40.85
C GLY A 12 -23.20 -6.87 -39.39
N ALA A 13 -22.45 -7.96 -39.16
CA ALA A 13 -21.99 -8.32 -37.82
C ALA A 13 -20.81 -7.41 -37.42
N ALA A 14 -21.05 -6.44 -36.55
CA ALA A 14 -20.00 -5.62 -35.96
C ALA A 14 -19.30 -6.42 -34.85
N LEU A 15 -18.04 -6.81 -35.09
CA LEU A 15 -17.12 -7.34 -34.08
C LEU A 15 -16.74 -6.21 -33.12
N VAL A 16 -17.33 -6.21 -31.93
CA VAL A 16 -16.96 -5.30 -30.84
C VAL A 16 -15.73 -5.88 -30.15
N LEU A 17 -14.54 -5.33 -30.43
CA LEU A 17 -13.34 -5.63 -29.64
C LEU A 17 -13.51 -5.05 -28.22
N PRO A 18 -13.23 -5.81 -27.15
CA PRO A 18 -13.13 -5.22 -25.81
C PRO A 18 -11.87 -4.34 -25.77
N ALA A 19 -12.06 -3.04 -25.59
CA ALA A 19 -10.97 -2.15 -25.25
C ALA A 19 -10.47 -2.51 -23.84
N LEU A 20 -9.26 -3.06 -23.72
CA LEU A 20 -8.56 -3.14 -22.45
C LEU A 20 -8.28 -1.70 -22.00
N THR A 21 -9.05 -1.20 -21.03
CA THR A 21 -8.68 0.00 -20.30
C THR A 21 -7.44 -0.32 -19.48
N ALA A 22 -6.27 0.14 -19.92
CA ALA A 22 -5.09 0.17 -19.08
C ALA A 22 -5.39 1.07 -17.88
N THR A 23 -5.49 0.48 -16.69
CA THR A 23 -5.49 1.24 -15.44
C THR A 23 -4.16 1.97 -15.35
N THR A 24 -4.19 3.30 -15.51
CA THR A 24 -3.04 4.16 -15.26
C THR A 24 -2.56 3.92 -13.83
N ALA A 25 -1.34 3.39 -13.69
CA ALA A 25 -0.66 3.34 -12.41
C ALA A 25 -0.53 4.79 -11.88
N ALA A 26 -0.94 5.01 -10.62
CA ALA A 26 -0.81 6.32 -10.00
C ALA A 26 0.69 6.61 -9.77
N ALA A 27 1.27 7.48 -10.59
CA ALA A 27 2.61 8.00 -10.40
C ALA A 27 2.57 9.23 -9.48
N ALA A 28 3.49 9.29 -8.53
CA ALA A 28 3.66 10.43 -7.65
C ALA A 28 5.06 11.02 -7.84
N SER A 29 5.16 12.32 -8.15
CA SER A 29 6.42 13.02 -8.45
C SER A 29 6.58 14.33 -7.68
N ALA A 30 7.81 14.65 -7.29
CA ALA A 30 8.21 15.91 -6.68
C ALA A 30 8.92 16.83 -7.69
N PRO A 31 8.97 18.16 -7.43
CA PRO A 31 9.72 19.11 -8.25
C PRO A 31 11.20 18.72 -8.44
N ASP A 32 11.77 18.03 -7.46
CA ASP A 32 13.16 17.55 -7.43
C ASP A 32 13.42 16.29 -8.25
N GLY A 33 12.46 15.82 -9.06
CA GLY A 33 12.61 14.61 -9.88
C GLY A 33 12.51 13.30 -9.10
N LEU A 34 12.25 13.34 -7.79
CA LEU A 34 11.90 12.17 -6.99
C LEU A 34 10.51 11.68 -7.39
N SER A 35 10.35 10.41 -7.77
CA SER A 35 9.03 9.83 -8.04
C SER A 35 8.92 8.36 -7.65
N PHE A 36 7.69 7.96 -7.32
CA PHE A 36 7.33 6.59 -6.99
C PHE A 36 6.16 6.12 -7.85
N GLU A 37 6.25 4.90 -8.35
CA GLU A 37 5.21 4.25 -9.12
C GLU A 37 5.00 2.83 -8.59
N VAL A 38 3.74 2.39 -8.48
CA VAL A 38 3.42 1.01 -8.11
C VAL A 38 3.82 0.09 -9.26
N ALA A 39 4.88 -0.70 -9.08
CA ALA A 39 5.33 -1.69 -10.07
C ALA A 39 4.53 -2.99 -9.95
N THR A 40 4.42 -3.52 -8.73
CA THR A 40 3.63 -4.73 -8.46
C THR A 40 3.01 -4.69 -7.07
N VAL A 41 1.88 -5.39 -6.93
CA VAL A 41 1.25 -5.69 -5.64
C VAL A 41 0.95 -7.18 -5.56
N ASN A 42 1.15 -7.78 -4.39
CA ASN A 42 0.86 -9.19 -4.16
C ASN A 42 0.38 -9.42 -2.73
N GLY A 43 -0.77 -10.07 -2.57
CA GLY A 43 -1.31 -10.42 -1.27
C GLY A 43 -2.80 -10.16 -1.15
N SER A 44 -3.41 -10.78 -0.15
CA SER A 44 -4.85 -10.73 0.08
C SER A 44 -5.35 -9.39 0.65
N GLY A 45 -4.43 -8.56 1.14
CA GLY A 45 -4.68 -7.21 1.68
C GLY A 45 -4.48 -6.09 0.65
N CYS A 46 -4.04 -6.41 -0.57
CA CYS A 46 -3.94 -5.45 -1.66
C CYS A 46 -4.17 -6.07 -3.05
N PRO A 47 -5.42 -6.37 -3.40
CA PRO A 47 -5.78 -6.70 -4.77
C PRO A 47 -5.31 -5.65 -5.78
N ALA A 48 -5.20 -6.04 -7.05
CA ALA A 48 -4.82 -5.11 -8.11
C ALA A 48 -5.75 -3.88 -8.12
N GLY A 49 -5.17 -2.68 -8.21
CA GLY A 49 -5.91 -1.42 -8.21
C GLY A 49 -6.32 -0.88 -6.84
N THR A 50 -5.98 -1.56 -5.72
CA THR A 50 -6.31 -1.08 -4.37
C THR A 50 -5.18 -0.32 -3.68
N VAL A 51 -4.03 -0.16 -4.36
CA VAL A 51 -2.86 0.56 -3.84
C VAL A 51 -2.64 1.81 -4.66
N SER A 52 -2.44 2.93 -3.97
CA SER A 52 -2.05 4.20 -4.59
C SER A 52 -0.94 4.84 -3.79
N VAL A 53 -0.05 5.56 -4.47
CA VAL A 53 1.01 6.34 -3.86
C VAL A 53 0.84 7.82 -4.17
N ALA A 54 1.24 8.67 -3.23
CA ALA A 54 1.29 10.10 -3.37
C ALA A 54 2.58 10.60 -2.71
N LEU A 55 3.16 11.67 -3.25
CA LEU A 55 4.35 12.31 -2.73
C LEU A 55 3.99 13.75 -2.42
N SER A 56 4.33 14.21 -1.23
CA SER A 56 4.23 15.61 -0.83
C SER A 56 5.53 16.05 -0.20
N ASN A 57 5.77 17.35 -0.17
CA ASN A 57 6.89 17.97 0.52
C ASN A 57 6.37 19.16 1.33
N ASP A 58 7.08 19.49 2.41
CA ASP A 58 6.86 20.78 3.08
C ASP A 58 7.39 21.92 2.20
N ASP A 59 6.90 23.15 2.42
CA ASP A 59 7.20 24.34 1.62
C ASP A 59 8.72 24.69 1.58
N ASP A 60 9.50 24.17 2.54
CA ASP A 60 10.97 24.30 2.61
C ASP A 60 11.73 23.29 1.73
N GLY A 61 11.03 22.34 1.08
CA GLY A 61 11.58 21.47 0.03
C GLY A 61 12.41 20.27 0.50
N ASP A 62 12.81 20.19 1.76
CA ASP A 62 13.73 19.15 2.26
C ASP A 62 13.06 17.93 2.90
N ASP A 63 11.80 18.05 3.34
CA ASP A 63 11.05 16.98 3.99
C ASP A 63 10.01 16.37 3.03
N PHE A 64 10.34 15.23 2.43
CA PHE A 64 9.43 14.49 1.55
C PHE A 64 8.65 13.41 2.30
N LEU A 65 7.35 13.35 2.03
CA LEU A 65 6.42 12.38 2.58
C LEU A 65 5.85 11.51 1.47
N LEU A 66 6.25 10.24 1.44
CA LEU A 66 5.61 9.24 0.58
C LEU A 66 4.40 8.66 1.31
N THR A 67 3.20 8.93 0.81
CA THR A 67 1.96 8.34 1.32
C THR A 67 1.57 7.13 0.48
N VAL A 68 1.49 5.97 1.11
CA VAL A 68 0.93 4.74 0.52
C VAL A 68 -0.47 4.52 1.09
N ARG A 69 -1.47 4.33 0.23
CA ARG A 69 -2.84 4.00 0.64
C ARG A 69 -3.21 2.61 0.15
N THR A 70 -3.90 1.86 1.00
CA THR A 70 -4.43 0.53 0.70
C THR A 70 -5.90 0.46 1.10
N SER A 71 -6.80 0.09 0.20
CA SER A 71 -8.25 0.02 0.51
C SER A 71 -8.76 -1.35 0.97
N ALA A 72 -7.92 -2.39 1.01
CA ALA A 72 -8.32 -3.77 1.29
C ALA A 72 -7.60 -4.43 2.49
N MET A 73 -6.89 -3.65 3.31
CA MET A 73 -6.05 -4.14 4.39
C MET A 73 -6.83 -4.32 5.70
N ARG A 74 -7.74 -5.30 5.73
CA ARG A 74 -8.60 -5.63 6.90
C ARG A 74 -8.55 -7.10 7.26
N ALA A 75 -8.12 -7.41 8.48
CA ALA A 75 -8.22 -8.73 9.07
C ALA A 75 -9.46 -8.85 9.97
N GLU A 76 -10.07 -10.03 9.97
CA GLU A 76 -11.27 -10.37 10.73
C GLU A 76 -11.14 -11.74 11.41
N GLY A 77 -11.34 -11.80 12.72
CA GLY A 77 -10.98 -12.99 13.52
C GLY A 77 -12.13 -13.91 13.92
N THR A 78 -13.40 -13.49 13.75
CA THR A 78 -14.61 -14.15 14.30
C THR A 78 -15.87 -13.65 13.60
N GLY A 79 -17.07 -14.09 14.04
CA GLY A 79 -18.34 -13.55 13.54
C GLY A 79 -18.78 -14.11 12.18
N GLY A 80 -18.35 -15.31 11.83
CA GLY A 80 -18.69 -15.97 10.57
C GLY A 80 -17.72 -15.71 9.42
N SER A 81 -16.68 -14.90 9.62
CA SER A 81 -15.63 -14.69 8.62
C SER A 81 -14.86 -15.99 8.32
N PRO A 82 -14.34 -16.15 7.07
CA PRO A 82 -13.53 -17.31 6.72
C PRO A 82 -12.33 -17.49 7.67
N GLN A 83 -11.91 -18.74 7.90
CA GLN A 83 -10.78 -19.03 8.79
C GLN A 83 -9.46 -18.40 8.35
N THR A 84 -9.35 -17.92 7.11
CA THR A 84 -8.18 -17.20 6.58
C THR A 84 -8.29 -15.68 6.71
N ALA A 85 -9.44 -15.14 7.12
CA ALA A 85 -9.68 -13.71 7.19
C ALA A 85 -8.93 -13.04 8.34
N PHE A 86 -8.48 -13.79 9.35
CA PHE A 86 -7.79 -13.27 10.53
C PHE A 86 -6.42 -12.66 10.22
N ARG A 87 -5.90 -12.84 8.99
CA ARG A 87 -4.64 -12.28 8.53
C ARG A 87 -4.78 -11.77 7.11
N LYS A 88 -4.31 -10.54 6.88
CA LYS A 88 -4.09 -9.98 5.54
C LYS A 88 -2.65 -9.57 5.39
N ASN A 89 -2.14 -9.76 4.18
CA ASN A 89 -0.79 -9.36 3.80
C ASN A 89 -0.83 -8.56 2.50
N CYS A 90 0.12 -7.65 2.36
CA CYS A 90 0.38 -6.94 1.12
C CYS A 90 1.88 -6.75 0.93
N GLN A 91 2.40 -7.22 -0.19
CA GLN A 91 3.71 -6.89 -0.68
C GLN A 91 3.56 -5.88 -1.82
N ILE A 92 4.15 -4.71 -1.64
CA ILE A 92 4.13 -3.60 -2.60
C ILE A 92 5.57 -3.43 -3.10
N SER A 93 5.75 -3.47 -4.42
CA SER A 93 7.01 -3.06 -5.05
C SER A 93 6.79 -1.72 -5.74
N LEU A 94 7.55 -0.72 -5.32
CA LEU A 94 7.53 0.61 -5.91
C LEU A 94 8.77 0.77 -6.79
N LYS A 95 8.55 1.10 -8.08
CA LYS A 95 9.62 1.63 -8.91
C LYS A 95 9.97 3.01 -8.36
N THR A 96 11.26 3.25 -8.13
CA THR A 96 11.75 4.53 -7.63
C THR A 96 12.54 5.21 -8.72
N HIS A 97 12.25 6.49 -8.95
CA HIS A 97 13.12 7.38 -9.70
C HIS A 97 13.58 8.47 -8.74
N VAL A 98 14.87 8.72 -8.73
CA VAL A 98 15.51 9.73 -7.89
C VAL A 98 16.68 10.23 -8.74
N PRO A 99 17.00 11.53 -8.73
CA PRO A 99 18.17 12.05 -9.43
C PRO A 99 19.45 11.30 -9.07
N GLU A 100 20.38 11.19 -10.02
CA GLU A 100 21.62 10.41 -9.88
C GLU A 100 22.50 10.90 -8.72
N GLU A 101 22.45 12.20 -8.45
CA GLU A 101 23.16 12.89 -7.38
C GLU A 101 22.45 12.81 -6.02
N LYS A 102 21.29 12.16 -5.92
CA LYS A 102 20.53 12.02 -4.68
C LYS A 102 20.25 10.55 -4.33
N THR A 103 20.08 10.32 -3.04
CA THR A 103 19.55 9.09 -2.48
C THR A 103 18.52 9.44 -1.41
N PHE A 104 17.72 8.45 -1.00
CA PHE A 104 16.83 8.58 0.13
C PHE A 104 16.89 7.36 1.04
N ALA A 105 16.56 7.60 2.31
CA ALA A 105 16.21 6.59 3.28
C ALA A 105 14.84 6.91 3.87
N VAL A 106 14.17 5.92 4.44
CA VAL A 106 12.98 6.16 5.26
C VAL A 106 13.43 6.40 6.69
N ARG A 107 13.09 7.56 7.27
CA ARG A 107 13.49 7.99 8.62
C ARG A 107 12.46 7.72 9.71
N GLN A 108 11.19 7.69 9.36
CA GLN A 108 10.06 7.44 10.25
C GLN A 108 8.89 6.95 9.41
N VAL A 109 7.99 6.17 10.03
CA VAL A 109 6.74 5.75 9.40
C VAL A 109 5.56 6.07 10.30
N ASP A 110 4.55 6.72 9.75
CA ASP A 110 3.27 6.95 10.41
C ASP A 110 2.21 6.03 9.82
N TYR A 111 1.49 5.33 10.71
CA TYR A 111 0.44 4.40 10.37
C TYR A 111 -0.90 4.93 10.85
N TYR A 112 -1.91 4.86 10.00
CA TYR A 112 -3.27 5.24 10.32
C TYR A 112 -4.23 4.10 9.96
N GLY A 113 -5.14 3.77 10.86
CA GLY A 113 -6.13 2.73 10.61
C GLY A 113 -7.27 2.73 11.61
N ALA A 114 -7.97 1.61 11.70
CA ALA A 114 -9.07 1.41 12.63
C ALA A 114 -9.07 -0.02 13.18
N ALA A 115 -9.64 -0.19 14.36
CA ALA A 115 -9.83 -1.51 14.94
C ALA A 115 -11.12 -1.58 15.77
N GLN A 116 -11.69 -2.79 15.79
CA GLN A 116 -12.80 -3.21 16.64
C GLN A 116 -12.39 -4.53 17.28
N LEU A 117 -12.01 -4.49 18.54
CA LEU A 117 -11.52 -5.63 19.30
C LEU A 117 -12.41 -5.81 20.53
N GLU A 118 -12.93 -7.02 20.71
CA GLU A 118 -13.65 -7.41 21.91
C GLU A 118 -12.68 -7.63 23.08
N PRO A 119 -13.15 -7.61 24.35
CA PRO A 119 -12.32 -8.00 25.49
C PRO A 119 -11.65 -9.36 25.27
N GLY A 120 -10.33 -9.43 25.46
CA GLY A 120 -9.54 -10.64 25.27
C GLY A 120 -9.05 -10.90 23.83
N ALA A 121 -9.47 -10.08 22.86
CA ALA A 121 -8.94 -10.08 21.50
C ALA A 121 -7.72 -9.17 21.34
N SER A 122 -6.92 -9.41 20.31
CA SER A 122 -5.78 -8.59 19.93
C SER A 122 -5.77 -8.29 18.44
N GLY A 123 -5.17 -7.16 18.10
CA GLY A 123 -4.86 -6.79 16.73
C GLY A 123 -3.36 -6.58 16.58
N THR A 124 -2.78 -6.93 15.44
CA THR A 124 -1.38 -6.67 15.13
C THR A 124 -1.26 -6.02 13.76
N LEU A 125 -0.44 -4.99 13.69
CA LEU A 125 0.13 -4.45 12.45
C LEU A 125 1.62 -4.78 12.45
N LYS A 126 2.11 -5.29 11.32
CA LYS A 126 3.53 -5.53 11.09
C LYS A 126 3.94 -5.00 9.72
N GLU A 127 5.08 -4.32 9.65
CA GLU A 127 5.67 -3.86 8.40
C GLU A 127 7.16 -4.21 8.34
N THR A 128 7.63 -4.64 7.18
CA THR A 128 9.06 -4.60 6.81
C THR A 128 9.26 -3.88 5.48
N ARG A 129 10.47 -3.37 5.26
CA ARG A 129 10.81 -2.60 4.05
C ARG A 129 12.26 -2.83 3.64
N TYR A 130 12.54 -2.74 2.33
CA TYR A 130 13.87 -2.94 1.78
C TYR A 130 14.01 -2.38 0.36
N PHE A 131 15.23 -2.03 -0.04
CA PHE A 131 15.56 -1.80 -1.44
C PHE A 131 15.93 -3.12 -2.11
N GLN A 132 15.52 -3.30 -3.37
CA GLN A 132 15.83 -4.51 -4.13
C GLN A 132 17.33 -4.82 -4.11
N GLY A 133 17.70 -6.04 -3.72
CA GLY A 133 19.10 -6.47 -3.61
C GLY A 133 19.81 -6.04 -2.32
N MET A 134 19.12 -5.38 -1.39
CA MET A 134 19.67 -5.01 -0.07
C MET A 134 19.05 -5.81 1.07
N ALA A 135 19.66 -5.70 2.26
CA ALA A 135 19.12 -6.24 3.49
C ALA A 135 17.76 -5.62 3.85
N THR A 136 16.94 -6.40 4.53
CA THR A 136 15.63 -5.96 5.03
C THR A 136 15.78 -5.15 6.31
N ALA A 137 15.07 -4.02 6.39
CA ALA A 137 15.00 -3.24 7.62
C ALA A 137 14.36 -4.06 8.75
N PRO A 138 14.68 -3.77 10.02
CA PRO A 138 13.95 -4.33 11.15
C PRO A 138 12.43 -4.13 10.99
N ALA A 139 11.66 -5.11 11.47
CA ALA A 139 10.21 -5.05 11.37
C ALA A 139 9.63 -4.07 12.37
N GLU A 140 8.78 -3.17 11.90
CA GLU A 140 7.92 -2.37 12.76
C GLU A 140 6.71 -3.23 13.15
N THR A 141 6.40 -3.30 14.45
CA THR A 141 5.25 -4.07 14.93
C THR A 141 4.48 -3.27 15.96
N LYS A 142 3.17 -3.14 15.75
CA LYS A 142 2.24 -2.52 16.68
C LYS A 142 1.15 -3.51 17.04
N THR A 143 1.02 -3.79 18.34
CA THR A 143 -0.07 -4.60 18.89
C THR A 143 -1.11 -3.70 19.56
N PHE A 144 -2.36 -4.08 19.41
CA PHE A 144 -3.55 -3.49 20.01
C PHE A 144 -4.24 -4.55 20.86
N SER A 145 -4.73 -4.18 22.04
CA SER A 145 -5.46 -5.08 22.92
C SER A 145 -6.90 -4.60 23.05
N GLY A 146 -7.84 -5.54 23.01
CA GLY A 146 -9.24 -5.28 23.30
C GLY A 146 -9.53 -5.08 24.80
N PRO A 147 -10.64 -4.43 25.16
CA PRO A 147 -11.62 -3.84 24.26
C PRO A 147 -11.11 -2.56 23.60
N TYR A 148 -11.33 -2.44 22.29
CA TYR A 148 -10.95 -1.26 21.51
C TYR A 148 -11.94 -1.04 20.37
N SER A 149 -12.33 0.20 20.13
CA SER A 149 -13.24 0.56 19.04
C SER A 149 -12.91 1.97 18.57
N GLY A 150 -12.39 2.11 17.36
CA GLY A 150 -12.18 3.41 16.75
C GLY A 150 -10.97 3.48 15.81
N ALA A 151 -10.64 4.72 15.43
CA ALA A 151 -9.46 5.03 14.65
C ALA A 151 -8.21 5.11 15.53
N TRP A 152 -7.09 4.64 15.02
CA TRP A 152 -5.78 4.76 15.65
C TRP A 152 -4.79 5.43 14.71
N ALA A 153 -3.81 6.10 15.32
CA ALA A 153 -2.62 6.61 14.67
C ALA A 153 -1.40 6.14 15.46
N HIS A 154 -0.34 5.74 14.77
CA HIS A 154 0.91 5.32 15.38
C HIS A 154 2.08 5.80 14.54
N SER A 155 2.97 6.58 15.15
CA SER A 155 4.26 6.92 14.56
C SER A 155 5.33 6.00 15.13
N SER A 156 6.17 5.45 14.25
CA SER A 156 7.41 4.80 14.68
C SER A 156 8.32 5.82 15.36
N GLN A 157 9.29 5.34 16.14
CA GLN A 157 10.43 6.19 16.47
C GLN A 157 11.23 6.48 15.19
N ARG A 158 12.02 7.56 15.22
CA ARG A 158 13.00 7.80 14.15
C ARG A 158 14.00 6.65 14.15
N PHE A 159 14.26 6.07 12.99
CA PHE A 159 15.22 4.96 12.87
C PHE A 159 16.65 5.47 13.08
N SER A 160 17.41 4.78 13.92
CA SER A 160 18.82 5.06 14.17
C SER A 160 19.69 4.74 12.95
N ASP A 161 19.42 3.59 12.32
CA ASP A 161 20.16 3.11 11.17
C ASP A 161 19.34 3.30 9.90
N LEU A 162 19.56 4.45 9.25
CA LEU A 162 18.92 4.78 7.99
C LEU A 162 19.56 3.96 6.86
N LEU A 163 18.78 3.03 6.31
CA LEU A 163 19.13 2.30 5.09
C LEU A 163 18.87 3.21 3.89
N PHE A 164 19.92 3.73 3.29
CA PHE A 164 19.84 4.53 2.05
C PHE A 164 19.83 3.62 0.84
N ARG A 165 19.07 4.02 -0.19
CA ARG A 165 19.17 3.41 -1.51
C ARG A 165 20.60 3.60 -2.06
N PRO A 166 21.21 2.62 -2.74
CA PRO A 166 22.52 2.83 -3.36
C PRO A 166 22.44 3.95 -4.40
N CYS A 167 23.46 4.81 -4.42
CA CYS A 167 23.56 5.88 -5.40
C CYS A 167 23.87 5.35 -6.79
N GLY A 168 23.32 5.98 -7.83
CA GLY A 168 23.54 5.57 -9.23
C GLY A 168 22.89 4.25 -9.65
N GLU A 169 22.03 3.67 -8.80
CA GLU A 169 21.34 2.42 -9.09
C GLU A 169 19.82 2.58 -9.01
N ASP A 170 19.12 2.08 -10.03
CA ASP A 170 17.67 1.92 -10.00
C ASP A 170 17.31 0.68 -9.18
N ARG A 171 16.79 0.91 -7.97
CA ARG A 171 16.30 -0.14 -7.08
C ARG A 171 14.84 0.09 -6.75
N ASN A 172 14.02 -0.95 -6.91
CA ASN A 172 12.66 -0.90 -6.40
C ASN A 172 12.69 -0.82 -4.87
N PHE A 173 11.81 0.02 -4.32
CA PHE A 173 11.54 0.08 -2.89
C PHE A 173 10.38 -0.86 -2.58
N ASN A 174 10.63 -1.87 -1.74
CA ASN A 174 9.68 -2.91 -1.42
C ASN A 174 9.19 -2.74 0.01
N ILE A 175 7.87 -2.84 0.17
CA ILE A 175 7.15 -2.72 1.44
C ILE A 175 6.36 -4.02 1.62
N ILE A 176 6.44 -4.63 2.80
CA ILE A 176 5.64 -5.80 3.16
C ILE A 176 4.84 -5.42 4.41
N GLN A 177 3.52 -5.36 4.26
CA GLN A 177 2.58 -5.07 5.33
C GLN A 177 1.74 -6.28 5.67
N GLU A 178 1.39 -6.38 6.95
CA GLU A 178 0.53 -7.43 7.47
C GLU A 178 -0.35 -6.88 8.59
N VAL A 179 -1.62 -7.26 8.57
CA VAL A 179 -2.54 -7.05 9.69
C VAL A 179 -3.13 -8.38 10.13
N GLN A 180 -3.28 -8.55 11.44
CA GLN A 180 -3.84 -9.76 12.06
C GLN A 180 -4.85 -9.40 13.13
N ALA A 181 -5.99 -10.09 13.16
CA ALA A 181 -7.04 -9.97 14.17
C ALA A 181 -7.19 -11.31 14.90
N GLU A 182 -6.72 -11.40 16.13
CA GLU A 182 -6.74 -12.63 16.91
C GLU A 182 -7.82 -12.59 17.99
N ARG A 183 -8.63 -13.65 18.06
CA ARG A 183 -9.71 -13.77 19.05
C ARG A 183 -9.21 -13.80 20.49
N GLY A 184 -8.09 -14.49 20.73
CA GLY A 184 -7.64 -14.81 22.08
C GLY A 184 -8.76 -15.47 22.90
N THR A 185 -9.10 -14.86 24.04
CA THR A 185 -10.16 -15.33 24.95
C THR A 185 -11.53 -14.71 24.69
N SER A 186 -11.68 -13.88 23.66
CA SER A 186 -12.95 -13.21 23.36
C SER A 186 -14.04 -14.18 22.90
N ASP A 187 -15.30 -13.74 23.04
CA ASP A 187 -16.47 -14.52 22.64
C ASP A 187 -16.43 -14.85 21.14
N PRO A 188 -16.45 -16.15 20.74
CA PRO A 188 -16.35 -16.55 19.33
C PRO A 188 -17.55 -16.11 18.47
N SER A 189 -18.68 -15.76 19.08
CA SER A 189 -19.87 -15.26 18.38
C SER A 189 -19.75 -13.79 17.98
N LYS A 190 -18.87 -13.02 18.63
CA LYS A 190 -18.71 -11.59 18.37
C LYS A 190 -17.61 -11.34 17.37
N ALA A 191 -17.92 -10.58 16.31
CA ALA A 191 -16.95 -10.21 15.29
C ALA A 191 -15.85 -9.28 15.85
N ILE A 192 -14.61 -9.55 15.45
CA ILE A 192 -13.46 -8.66 15.68
C ILE A 192 -12.80 -8.33 14.36
N SER A 193 -12.16 -7.17 14.31
CA SER A 193 -11.39 -6.75 13.14
C SER A 193 -10.30 -5.75 13.49
N THR A 194 -9.22 -5.80 12.75
CA THR A 194 -8.22 -4.72 12.74
C THR A 194 -7.71 -4.53 11.33
N GLY A 195 -7.35 -3.30 10.98
CA GLY A 195 -6.85 -3.03 9.65
C GLY A 195 -6.37 -1.60 9.46
N ILE A 196 -5.68 -1.43 8.34
CA ILE A 196 -5.45 -0.14 7.72
C ILE A 196 -6.63 0.05 6.75
N GLU A 197 -7.77 0.47 7.29
CA GLU A 197 -9.03 0.57 6.53
C GLU A 197 -9.45 2.01 6.22
N GLY A 198 -10.35 2.15 5.23
CA GLY A 198 -10.99 3.41 4.88
C GLY A 198 -9.98 4.43 4.33
N THR A 199 -9.80 5.54 5.06
CA THR A 199 -8.76 6.56 4.80
C THR A 199 -7.37 6.12 5.26
N GLY A 200 -7.22 4.86 5.68
CA GLY A 200 -5.98 4.25 6.14
C GLY A 200 -4.84 4.49 5.16
N ARG A 201 -3.74 5.00 5.70
CA ARG A 201 -2.55 5.38 4.95
C ARG A 201 -1.33 5.07 5.78
N THR A 202 -0.24 4.82 5.10
CA THR A 202 1.08 4.76 5.68
C THR A 202 1.89 5.91 5.09
N VAL A 203 2.45 6.75 5.94
CA VAL A 203 3.25 7.90 5.53
C VAL A 203 4.70 7.61 5.88
N TYR A 204 5.54 7.49 4.86
CA TYR A 204 6.97 7.32 4.97
C TYR A 204 7.61 8.70 4.93
N HIS A 205 8.22 9.11 6.03
CA HIS A 205 9.08 10.28 6.06
C HIS A 205 10.40 9.88 5.40
N LEU A 206 10.81 10.64 4.39
CA LEU A 206 12.03 10.39 3.66
C LEU A 206 13.13 11.35 4.16
N ASP A 207 14.36 10.85 4.20
CA ASP A 207 15.59 11.62 4.43
C ASP A 207 16.36 11.59 3.12
N LEU A 208 16.44 12.72 2.42
CA LEU A 208 17.18 12.85 1.18
C LEU A 208 18.61 13.29 1.47
N LYS A 209 19.57 12.69 0.76
CA LYS A 209 20.97 13.08 0.83
C LYS A 209 21.59 13.11 -0.54
N ASN A 210 22.58 13.98 -0.70
CA ASN A 210 23.42 13.96 -1.88
C ASN A 210 24.32 12.73 -1.87
N CYS A 211 24.49 12.15 -3.05
CA CYS A 211 25.49 11.14 -3.33
C CYS A 211 26.84 11.82 -3.45
N PHE A 212 27.64 11.79 -2.39
CA PHE A 212 28.99 12.33 -2.41
C PHE A 212 29.95 11.32 -3.03
N TRP A 213 29.94 11.25 -4.36
CA TRP A 213 31.03 10.67 -5.13
C TRP A 213 32.02 11.79 -5.48
N ARG A 214 32.79 12.23 -4.49
CA ARG A 214 34.10 12.88 -4.65
C ARG A 214 35.00 12.50 -3.49
#